data_AF-A0A0C3PFM0-F1
#
_entry.id   AF-A0A0C3PFM0-F1
#
_cell.length_a   1.000
_cell.length_b   1.000
_cell.length_c   1.000
_cell.angle_alpha   90.00
_cell.angle_beta   90.00
_cell.angle_gamma   90.00
#
_symmetry.space_group_name_H-M   'P 1'
#
loop_
_entity.id
_entity.type
_entity.pdbx_description
1 polymer ?
#
loop_
_entity_poly.entity_id
_entity_poly.type
_entity_poly.pdbx_seq_one_letter_code
_entity_poly.pdbx_strand_id
1 'polypeptide(L)'
;MPLTPSHTGEDSKIYSDPEFRNAFEHAPNRCSDKALALYLLWRGFQENCSQSTIDGKYLQHAFLSNSDGAMFYGNWHHNHVHHQWEGNPVFSAEVEDIVASIRHKVNSKGAEWKHSGAMKKEYMNKILAWSGLLCPLDTPLQYIHLSMVGCKMLPSGKSLSRKVRLAVTWHLEHLAFGTVAFTLWTR
;
A
#
# COMPACT_ATOMS: atom_id res chain seq x y z
N MET A 1 24.78 -21.76 17.57
CA MET A 1 23.97 -22.68 16.75
C MET A 1 23.34 -21.88 15.61
N PRO A 2 23.53 -22.23 14.34
CA PRO A 2 22.84 -21.55 13.26
C PRO A 2 21.45 -22.17 13.08
N LEU A 3 20.41 -21.34 13.22
CA LEU A 3 19.04 -21.67 12.82
C LEU A 3 19.00 -21.62 11.28
N THR A 4 18.92 -22.79 10.65
CA THR A 4 18.50 -22.88 9.24
C THR A 4 16.99 -22.68 9.19
N PRO A 5 16.47 -21.68 8.46
CA PRO A 5 15.04 -21.60 8.20
C PRO A 5 14.70 -22.72 7.23
N SER A 6 13.80 -23.61 7.66
CA SER A 6 13.24 -24.67 6.82
C SER A 6 12.30 -24.06 5.78
N HIS A 7 12.86 -23.48 4.71
CA HIS A 7 12.10 -23.12 3.52
C HIS A 7 11.72 -24.42 2.80
N THR A 8 10.49 -24.88 3.06
CA THR A 8 9.89 -26.05 2.46
C THR A 8 9.55 -25.74 0.99
N GLY A 9 9.68 -26.72 0.10
CA GLY A 9 9.59 -26.56 -1.36
C GLY A 9 8.26 -26.02 -1.94
N GLU A 10 7.33 -25.59 -1.11
CA GLU A 10 6.12 -24.85 -1.49
C GLU A 10 6.42 -23.38 -1.81
N ASP A 11 7.41 -22.76 -1.15
CA ASP A 11 7.78 -21.35 -1.38
C ASP A 11 8.28 -21.13 -2.82
N SER A 12 9.10 -22.04 -3.34
CA SER A 12 9.64 -21.99 -4.70
C SER A 12 8.54 -22.09 -5.78
N LYS A 13 7.44 -22.80 -5.48
CA LYS A 13 6.30 -22.92 -6.39
C LYS A 13 5.49 -21.63 -6.47
N ILE A 14 5.41 -20.86 -5.39
CA ILE A 14 4.61 -19.62 -5.35
C ILE A 14 5.29 -18.49 -6.12
N TYR A 15 6.62 -18.38 -6.09
CA TYR A 15 7.32 -17.40 -6.94
C TYR A 15 7.26 -17.73 -8.43
N SER A 16 7.03 -18.99 -8.76
CA SER A 16 6.83 -19.47 -10.15
C SER A 16 5.35 -19.43 -10.57
N ASP A 17 4.46 -18.95 -9.70
CA ASP A 17 3.04 -18.91 -9.95
C ASP A 17 2.71 -17.82 -11.00
N PRO A 18 1.94 -18.14 -12.06
CA PRO A 18 1.49 -17.12 -13.01
C PRO A 18 0.73 -15.96 -12.36
N GLU A 19 0.03 -16.21 -11.25
CA GLU A 19 -0.73 -15.19 -10.51
C GLU A 19 0.15 -14.27 -9.65
N PHE A 20 1.42 -14.63 -9.44
CA PHE A 20 2.37 -13.82 -8.68
C PHE A 20 2.55 -12.43 -9.29
N ARG A 21 2.53 -12.33 -10.64
CA ARG A 21 2.60 -11.04 -11.35
C ARG A 21 1.44 -10.10 -10.98
N ASN A 22 0.30 -10.68 -10.62
CA ASN A 22 -0.93 -9.95 -10.32
C ASN A 22 -1.15 -9.78 -8.81
N ALA A 23 -0.16 -10.12 -7.98
CA ALA A 23 -0.25 -10.11 -6.52
C ALA A 23 -0.52 -8.72 -5.91
N PHE A 24 -0.29 -7.65 -6.67
CA PHE A 24 -0.57 -6.26 -6.30
C PHE A 24 -1.68 -5.62 -7.15
N GLU A 25 -2.42 -6.41 -7.93
CA GLU A 25 -3.61 -5.90 -8.63
C GLU A 25 -4.75 -5.59 -7.65
N HIS A 26 -5.91 -5.19 -8.17
CA HIS A 26 -7.00 -4.60 -7.38
C HIS A 26 -7.49 -5.45 -6.20
N ALA A 27 -7.42 -6.79 -6.28
CA ALA A 27 -7.82 -7.68 -5.20
C ALA A 27 -6.64 -8.57 -4.78
N PRO A 28 -6.40 -8.74 -3.46
CA PRO A 28 -5.42 -9.70 -2.96
C PRO A 28 -5.68 -11.11 -3.50
N ASN A 29 -4.61 -11.79 -3.90
CA ASN A 29 -4.63 -13.18 -4.32
C ASN A 29 -3.74 -14.03 -3.40
N ARG A 30 -3.64 -15.34 -3.68
CA ARG A 30 -2.86 -16.30 -2.89
C ARG A 30 -1.35 -16.01 -2.80
N CYS A 31 -0.84 -15.11 -3.62
CA CYS A 31 0.56 -14.71 -3.65
C CYS A 31 0.78 -13.33 -3.03
N SER A 32 -0.26 -12.59 -2.65
CA SER A 32 -0.16 -11.20 -2.20
C SER A 32 0.65 -11.04 -0.93
N ASP A 33 0.53 -11.96 0.02
CA ASP A 33 1.35 -11.97 1.23
C ASP A 33 2.83 -12.20 0.91
N LYS A 34 3.16 -13.20 0.09
CA LYS A 34 4.55 -13.52 -0.29
C LYS A 34 5.17 -12.44 -1.17
N ALA A 35 4.41 -11.87 -2.09
CA ALA A 35 4.85 -10.75 -2.91
C ALA A 35 5.12 -9.52 -2.06
N LEU A 36 4.24 -9.21 -1.10
CA LEU A 36 4.41 -8.10 -0.17
C LEU A 36 5.62 -8.33 0.75
N ALA A 37 5.77 -9.53 1.31
CA ALA A 37 6.92 -9.97 2.08
C ALA A 37 8.23 -9.73 1.31
N LEU A 38 8.31 -10.25 0.09
CA LEU A 38 9.48 -10.08 -0.79
C LEU A 38 9.77 -8.60 -1.09
N TYR A 39 8.74 -7.81 -1.38
CA TYR A 39 8.87 -6.37 -1.62
C TYR A 39 9.43 -5.65 -0.39
N LEU A 40 8.86 -5.90 0.80
CA LEU A 40 9.32 -5.27 2.04
C LEU A 40 10.74 -5.69 2.40
N LEU A 41 11.08 -6.97 2.21
CA LEU A 41 12.44 -7.49 2.39
C LEU A 41 13.43 -6.74 1.49
N TRP A 42 13.13 -6.62 0.20
CA TRP A 42 13.98 -5.91 -0.75
C TRP A 42 14.14 -4.43 -0.37
N ARG A 43 13.04 -3.72 -0.06
CA ARG A 43 13.07 -2.31 0.35
C ARG A 43 13.85 -2.09 1.66
N GLY A 44 13.63 -2.95 2.67
CA GLY A 44 14.22 -2.78 4.00
C GLY A 44 15.68 -3.27 4.08
N PHE A 45 16.02 -4.35 3.40
CA PHE A 45 17.36 -4.92 3.45
C PHE A 45 18.29 -4.40 2.36
N GLN A 46 17.84 -4.40 1.11
CA GLN A 46 18.65 -4.03 -0.05
C GLN A 46 18.74 -2.51 -0.22
N GLU A 47 17.60 -1.82 -0.28
CA GLU A 47 17.59 -0.36 -0.45
C GLU A 47 17.85 0.41 0.85
N ASN A 48 17.90 -0.27 2.00
CA ASN A 48 18.02 0.35 3.33
C ASN A 48 16.99 1.47 3.56
N CYS A 49 15.74 1.26 3.12
CA CYS A 49 14.65 2.19 3.38
C CYS A 49 14.46 2.43 4.89
N SER A 50 14.04 3.64 5.26
CA SER A 50 13.71 3.98 6.65
C SER A 50 12.49 3.19 7.14
N GLN A 51 12.41 3.01 8.47
CA GLN A 51 11.25 2.40 9.12
C GLN A 51 9.93 3.09 8.73
N SER A 52 9.92 4.42 8.67
CA SER A 52 8.75 5.20 8.24
C SER A 52 8.30 4.90 6.81
N THR A 53 9.23 4.60 5.90
CA THR A 53 8.91 4.24 4.51
C THR A 53 8.28 2.85 4.43
N ILE A 54 8.82 1.91 5.22
CA ILE A 54 8.32 0.54 5.31
C ILE A 54 6.94 0.50 5.97
N ASP A 55 6.77 1.18 7.10
CA ASP A 55 5.47 1.31 7.78
C ASP A 55 4.44 2.03 6.90
N GLY A 56 4.85 3.07 6.15
CA GLY A 56 3.95 3.75 5.21
C GLY A 56 3.44 2.82 4.11
N LYS A 57 4.30 1.94 3.56
CA LYS A 57 3.89 0.95 2.56
C LYS A 57 3.03 -0.17 3.15
N TYR A 58 3.37 -0.63 4.35
CA TYR A 58 2.58 -1.58 5.13
C TYR A 58 1.15 -1.05 5.37
N LEU A 59 1.03 0.18 5.88
CA LEU A 59 -0.27 0.82 6.15
C LEU A 59 -1.07 1.08 4.88
N GLN A 60 -0.41 1.48 3.78
CA GLN A 60 -1.08 1.67 2.49
C GLN A 60 -1.75 0.37 2.02
N HIS A 61 -1.02 -0.75 2.09
CA HIS A 61 -1.57 -2.05 1.71
C HIS A 61 -2.67 -2.52 2.67
N ALA A 62 -2.53 -2.25 3.96
CA ALA A 62 -3.52 -2.63 4.96
C ALA A 62 -4.86 -1.93 4.68
N PHE A 63 -4.79 -0.62 4.41
CA PHE A 63 -5.95 0.20 4.10
C PHE A 63 -6.61 -0.23 2.78
N LEU A 64 -5.82 -0.46 1.73
CA LEU A 64 -6.35 -0.87 0.42
C LEU A 64 -7.13 -2.18 0.51
N SER A 65 -6.57 -3.19 1.18
CA SER A 65 -7.26 -4.48 1.37
C SER A 65 -8.58 -4.30 2.13
N ASN A 66 -8.64 -3.43 3.14
CA ASN A 66 -9.86 -3.17 3.89
C ASN A 66 -10.93 -2.40 3.08
N SER A 67 -10.55 -1.72 2.01
CA SER A 67 -11.46 -0.91 1.19
C SER A 67 -12.30 -1.71 0.18
N ASP A 68 -11.90 -2.96 -0.13
CA ASP A 68 -12.56 -3.79 -1.15
C ASP A 68 -13.69 -4.68 -0.61
N GLY A 69 -14.20 -4.34 0.59
CA GLY A 69 -15.33 -5.00 1.25
C GLY A 69 -14.93 -5.82 2.49
N ALA A 70 -15.91 -6.43 3.17
CA ALA A 70 -15.70 -7.20 4.39
C ALA A 70 -14.80 -8.45 4.22
N MET A 71 -14.50 -8.84 2.97
CA MET A 71 -13.82 -10.09 2.61
C MET A 71 -12.35 -10.15 3.06
N PHE A 72 -11.67 -8.99 3.15
CA PHE A 72 -10.24 -8.94 3.46
C PHE A 72 -9.97 -8.36 4.86
N TYR A 73 -10.93 -8.48 5.79
CA TYR A 73 -10.75 -8.09 7.18
C TYR A 73 -10.19 -9.25 8.02
N GLY A 74 -9.23 -8.94 8.89
CA GLY A 74 -8.68 -9.89 9.86
C GLY A 74 -7.46 -10.65 9.34
N ASN A 75 -7.10 -11.71 10.05
CA ASN A 75 -5.87 -12.46 9.80
C ASN A 75 -5.89 -13.15 8.43
N TRP A 76 -4.79 -13.07 7.70
CA TRP A 76 -4.62 -13.75 6.42
C TRP A 76 -4.64 -15.27 6.62
N HIS A 77 -5.58 -15.95 5.96
CA HIS A 77 -5.67 -17.41 6.02
C HIS A 77 -6.36 -17.98 4.78
N HIS A 78 -6.10 -19.25 4.51
CA HIS A 78 -6.80 -19.99 3.49
C HIS A 78 -8.09 -20.59 4.06
N ASN A 79 -9.24 -20.13 3.57
CA ASN A 79 -10.53 -20.70 3.94
C ASN A 79 -10.79 -21.98 3.14
N HIS A 80 -10.68 -23.13 3.81
CA HIS A 80 -10.89 -24.45 3.18
C HIS A 80 -12.34 -24.72 2.77
N VAL A 81 -13.32 -24.00 3.35
CA VAL A 81 -14.74 -24.16 3.03
C VAL A 81 -15.08 -23.45 1.72
N HIS A 82 -14.52 -22.26 1.52
CA HIS A 82 -14.73 -21.46 0.32
C HIS A 82 -13.64 -21.64 -0.75
N HIS A 83 -12.59 -22.40 -0.45
CA HIS A 83 -11.41 -22.59 -1.30
C HIS A 83 -10.79 -21.26 -1.78
N GLN A 84 -10.78 -20.26 -0.89
CA GLN A 84 -10.34 -18.90 -1.19
C GLN A 84 -9.49 -18.36 -0.04
N TRP A 85 -8.62 -17.41 -0.36
CA TRP A 85 -7.85 -16.69 0.64
C TRP A 85 -8.68 -15.51 1.18
N GLU A 86 -8.73 -15.41 2.51
CA GLU A 86 -9.51 -14.42 3.24
C GLU A 86 -8.63 -13.69 4.25
N GLY A 87 -9.06 -12.48 4.63
CA GLY A 87 -8.30 -11.60 5.52
C GLY A 87 -7.34 -10.67 4.78
N ASN A 88 -6.53 -9.93 5.52
CA ASN A 88 -5.61 -8.94 4.96
C ASN A 88 -4.21 -9.55 4.82
N PRO A 89 -3.60 -9.59 3.63
CA PRO A 89 -2.26 -10.18 3.43
C PRO A 89 -1.16 -9.50 4.27
N VAL A 90 -1.43 -8.29 4.76
CA VAL A 90 -0.57 -7.54 5.68
C VAL A 90 -0.43 -8.20 7.06
N PHE A 91 -1.44 -8.96 7.49
CA PHE A 91 -1.46 -9.69 8.75
C PHE A 91 -1.07 -11.17 8.55
N SER A 92 -0.30 -11.48 7.50
CA SER A 92 0.32 -12.80 7.39
C SER A 92 1.54 -12.88 8.30
N ALA A 93 1.79 -14.06 8.88
CA ALA A 93 2.95 -14.28 9.74
C ALA A 93 4.27 -13.91 9.04
N GLU A 94 4.39 -14.20 7.75
CA GLU A 94 5.58 -13.90 6.96
C GLU A 94 5.82 -12.38 6.81
N VAL A 95 4.77 -11.61 6.55
CA VAL A 95 4.87 -10.14 6.44
C VAL A 95 5.20 -9.52 7.80
N GLU A 96 4.57 -9.99 8.87
CA GLU A 96 4.84 -9.52 10.23
C GLU A 96 6.28 -9.81 10.67
N ASP A 97 6.79 -11.01 10.40
CA ASP A 97 8.16 -11.41 10.72
C ASP A 97 9.19 -10.55 9.96
N ILE A 98 8.94 -10.25 8.69
CA ILE A 98 9.81 -9.38 7.89
C ILE A 98 9.80 -7.95 8.43
N VAL A 99 8.62 -7.40 8.74
CA VAL A 99 8.50 -6.06 9.32
C VAL A 99 9.21 -5.99 10.67
N ALA A 100 9.05 -7.00 11.54
CA ALA A 100 9.77 -7.11 12.80
C ALA A 100 11.29 -7.16 12.57
N SER A 101 11.75 -7.96 11.61
CA SER A 101 13.17 -8.08 11.25
C SER A 101 13.76 -6.75 10.74
N ILE A 102 13.01 -6.01 9.93
CA ILE A 102 13.40 -4.67 9.46
C ILE A 102 13.49 -3.71 10.65
N ARG A 103 12.50 -3.71 11.56
CA ARG A 103 12.51 -2.90 12.78
C ARG A 103 13.74 -3.18 13.63
N HIS A 104 14.05 -4.46 13.85
CA HIS A 104 15.24 -4.86 14.59
C HIS A 104 16.53 -4.38 13.92
N LYS A 105 16.65 -4.48 12.58
CA LYS A 105 17.79 -3.96 11.83
C LYS A 105 17.94 -2.43 11.96
N VAL A 106 16.84 -1.69 11.86
CA VAL A 106 16.86 -0.22 11.97
C VAL A 106 17.27 0.21 13.38
N ASN A 107 16.75 -0.47 14.40
CA ASN A 107 17.06 -0.17 15.79
C ASN A 107 18.51 -0.55 16.17
N SER A 108 19.05 -1.65 15.62
CA SER A 108 20.39 -2.14 15.97
C SER A 108 21.53 -1.37 15.32
N LYS A 109 21.30 -0.72 14.16
CA LYS A 109 22.32 0.11 13.49
C LYS A 109 22.64 1.42 14.22
N GLY A 110 21.99 1.67 15.36
CA GLY A 110 21.96 2.99 15.98
C GLY A 110 21.10 3.89 15.11
N ALA A 111 20.10 4.53 15.69
CA ALA A 111 19.31 5.50 14.97
C ALA A 111 20.19 6.73 14.64
N GLU A 112 21.01 6.64 13.59
CA GLU A 112 21.22 7.82 12.76
C GLU A 112 19.82 8.20 12.29
N TRP A 113 19.24 9.15 13.00
CA TRP A 113 18.08 9.90 12.55
C TRP A 113 18.49 10.60 11.26
N LYS A 114 18.48 9.85 10.16
CA LYS A 114 18.25 10.40 8.85
C LYS A 114 16.81 10.84 8.90
N HIS A 115 16.58 12.02 9.49
CA HIS A 115 15.37 12.80 9.29
C HIS A 115 15.07 12.65 7.81
N SER A 116 13.97 11.95 7.47
CA SER A 116 13.53 11.84 6.08
C SER A 116 13.62 13.25 5.52
N GLY A 117 14.51 13.48 4.56
CA GLY A 117 14.79 14.85 4.13
C GLY A 117 13.47 15.53 3.81
N ALA A 118 13.25 16.73 4.38
CA ALA A 118 11.98 17.42 4.25
C ALA A 118 11.51 17.35 2.79
N MET A 119 10.31 16.82 2.57
CA MET A 119 9.79 16.56 1.23
C MET A 119 9.84 17.88 0.44
N LYS A 120 10.72 17.97 -0.56
CA LYS A 120 10.85 19.20 -1.35
C LYS A 120 9.56 19.45 -2.12
N LYS A 121 9.18 20.72 -2.26
CA LYS A 121 8.04 21.17 -3.09
C LYS A 121 8.10 20.58 -4.51
N GLU A 122 9.30 20.45 -5.07
CA GLU A 122 9.54 19.84 -6.38
C GLU A 122 9.05 18.39 -6.46
N TYR A 123 9.25 17.59 -5.42
CA TYR A 123 8.77 16.21 -5.37
C TYR A 123 7.25 16.16 -5.24
N MET A 124 6.65 17.04 -4.43
CA MET A 124 5.19 17.18 -4.37
C MET A 124 4.59 17.57 -5.72
N ASN A 125 5.21 18.51 -6.43
CA ASN A 125 4.77 18.90 -7.77
C ASN A 125 4.87 17.73 -8.76
N LYS A 126 5.93 16.91 -8.69
CA LYS A 126 6.07 15.70 -9.52
C LYS A 126 5.00 14.66 -9.21
N ILE A 127 4.68 14.44 -7.94
CA ILE A 127 3.61 13.53 -7.51
C ILE A 127 2.25 14.02 -8.02
N LEU A 128 1.97 15.33 -7.90
CA LEU A 128 0.74 15.93 -8.42
C LEU A 128 0.64 15.84 -9.94
N ALA A 129 1.73 16.14 -10.66
CA ALA A 129 1.78 16.03 -12.12
C ALA A 129 1.59 14.59 -12.59
N TRP A 130 2.28 13.63 -11.97
CA TRP A 130 2.09 12.19 -12.22
C TRP A 130 0.64 11.76 -11.97
N SER A 131 0.04 12.20 -10.86
CA SER A 131 -1.33 11.84 -10.54
C SER A 131 -2.33 12.45 -11.53
N GLY A 132 -2.08 13.66 -12.02
CA GLY A 132 -2.87 14.31 -13.06
C GLY A 132 -2.79 13.63 -14.44
N LEU A 133 -1.66 12.97 -14.75
CA LEU A 133 -1.52 12.18 -15.98
C LEU A 133 -2.32 10.87 -15.95
N LEU A 134 -2.40 10.23 -14.79
CA LEU A 134 -3.10 8.94 -14.61
C LEU A 134 -4.59 9.10 -14.37
N CYS A 135 -4.98 10.17 -13.70
CA CYS A 135 -6.36 10.46 -13.38
C CYS A 135 -6.62 11.96 -13.58
N PRO A 136 -7.61 12.36 -14.40
CA PRO A 136 -8.01 13.76 -14.51
C PRO A 136 -8.68 14.20 -13.20
N LEU A 137 -7.84 14.64 -12.25
CA LEU A 137 -8.24 15.03 -10.89
C LEU A 137 -9.12 16.27 -10.86
N ASP A 138 -9.17 17.05 -11.94
CA ASP A 138 -9.98 18.26 -12.02
C ASP A 138 -11.46 17.99 -11.75
N THR A 139 -12.00 16.90 -12.31
CA THR A 139 -13.43 16.58 -12.16
C THR A 139 -13.77 16.11 -10.74
N PRO A 140 -13.03 15.15 -10.13
CA PRO A 140 -13.22 14.78 -8.72
C PRO A 140 -12.99 15.92 -7.72
N LEU A 141 -11.94 16.74 -7.93
CA LEU A 141 -11.64 17.85 -7.02
C LEU A 141 -12.71 18.95 -7.11
N GLN A 142 -13.21 19.26 -8.30
CA GLN A 142 -14.37 20.14 -8.46
C GLN A 142 -15.58 19.59 -7.72
N TYR A 143 -15.85 18.28 -7.83
CA TYR A 143 -16.96 17.65 -7.11
C TYR A 143 -16.84 17.79 -5.59
N ILE A 144 -15.65 17.53 -5.04
CA ILE A 144 -15.37 17.70 -3.61
C ILE A 144 -15.55 19.16 -3.20
N HIS A 145 -15.03 20.10 -4.00
CA HIS A 145 -15.14 21.53 -3.73
C HIS A 145 -16.60 21.99 -3.72
N LEU A 146 -17.39 21.63 -4.75
CA LEU A 146 -18.83 21.90 -4.82
C LEU A 146 -19.59 21.31 -3.62
N SER A 147 -19.22 20.09 -3.20
CA SER A 147 -19.80 19.44 -2.01
C SER A 147 -19.46 20.19 -0.72
N MET A 148 -18.21 20.64 -0.56
CA MET A 148 -17.77 21.41 0.62
C MET A 148 -18.42 22.79 0.70
N VAL A 149 -18.72 23.42 -0.43
CA VAL A 149 -19.38 24.74 -0.51
C VAL A 149 -20.91 24.62 -0.36
N GLY A 150 -21.45 23.39 -0.22
CA GLY A 150 -22.88 23.15 -0.01
C GLY A 150 -23.73 23.21 -1.29
N CYS A 151 -23.10 23.26 -2.46
CA CYS A 151 -23.79 23.26 -3.75
C CYS A 151 -24.18 21.83 -4.16
N LYS A 152 -25.49 21.55 -4.22
CA LYS A 152 -26.05 20.25 -4.64
C LYS A 152 -26.07 20.01 -6.15
N MET A 153 -25.55 20.94 -6.96
CA MET A 153 -25.61 20.77 -8.42
C MET A 153 -24.57 19.75 -8.90
N LEU A 154 -25.07 18.55 -9.20
CA LEU A 154 -24.37 17.50 -9.90
C LEU A 154 -24.02 18.00 -11.32
N PRO A 155 -22.76 17.96 -11.78
CA PRO A 155 -22.48 18.11 -13.20
C PRO A 155 -23.25 17.03 -13.95
N SER A 156 -24.10 17.45 -14.88
CA SER A 156 -25.02 16.59 -15.61
C SER A 156 -24.30 15.40 -16.26
N GLY A 157 -24.66 14.21 -15.81
CA GLY A 157 -24.75 13.03 -16.67
C GLY A 157 -23.44 12.33 -17.03
N LYS A 158 -22.84 11.63 -16.07
CA LYS A 158 -22.21 10.31 -16.26
C LYS A 158 -21.86 9.77 -14.87
N SER A 159 -22.59 8.75 -14.39
CA SER A 159 -22.12 8.02 -13.21
C SER A 159 -20.74 7.45 -13.55
N LEU A 160 -19.71 7.91 -12.84
CA LEU A 160 -18.37 7.32 -12.97
C LEU A 160 -18.47 5.82 -12.73
N SER A 161 -17.94 5.02 -13.65
CA SER A 161 -17.94 3.56 -13.48
C SER A 161 -17.23 3.20 -12.17
N ARG A 162 -17.61 2.06 -11.58
CA ARG A 162 -17.03 1.60 -10.30
C ARG A 162 -15.49 1.59 -10.35
N LYS A 163 -14.91 1.13 -11.46
CA LYS A 163 -13.46 1.10 -11.69
C LYS A 163 -12.83 2.50 -11.66
N VAL A 164 -13.45 3.47 -12.33
CA VAL A 164 -12.94 4.85 -12.33
C VAL A 164 -13.06 5.49 -10.96
N ARG A 165 -14.15 5.23 -10.22
CA ARG A 165 -14.30 5.71 -8.84
C ARG A 165 -13.20 5.17 -7.92
N LEU A 166 -12.92 3.86 -7.99
CA LEU A 166 -11.84 3.23 -7.23
C LEU A 166 -10.48 3.83 -7.56
N ALA A 167 -10.17 4.01 -8.85
CA ALA A 167 -8.91 4.62 -9.28
C ALA A 167 -8.77 6.07 -8.77
N VAL A 168 -9.83 6.88 -8.90
CA VAL A 168 -9.88 8.26 -8.39
C VAL A 168 -9.66 8.29 -6.88
N THR A 169 -10.36 7.44 -6.13
CA THR A 169 -10.24 7.34 -4.68
C THR A 169 -8.81 6.98 -4.28
N TRP A 170 -8.21 5.97 -4.93
CA TRP A 170 -6.83 5.56 -4.68
C TRP A 170 -5.82 6.69 -4.92
N HIS A 171 -5.99 7.45 -6.01
CA HIS A 171 -5.16 8.61 -6.31
C HIS A 171 -5.31 9.72 -5.26
N LEU A 172 -6.55 10.04 -4.86
CA LEU A 172 -6.82 11.05 -3.84
C LEU A 172 -6.25 10.66 -2.49
N GLU A 173 -6.32 9.38 -2.10
CA GLU A 173 -5.73 8.86 -0.87
C GLU A 173 -4.21 8.98 -0.89
N HIS A 174 -3.56 8.62 -2.01
CA HIS A 174 -2.12 8.74 -2.15
C HIS A 174 -1.67 10.20 -2.04
N LEU A 175 -2.45 11.12 -2.61
CA LEU A 175 -2.21 12.56 -2.50
C LEU A 175 -2.43 13.09 -1.09
N ALA A 176 -3.52 12.67 -0.42
CA ALA A 176 -3.81 13.06 0.96
C ALA A 176 -2.72 12.58 1.92
N PHE A 177 -2.25 11.35 1.76
CA PHE A 177 -1.14 10.81 2.54
C PHE A 177 0.16 11.61 2.28
N GLY A 178 0.46 11.92 1.01
CA GLY A 178 1.60 12.73 0.63
C GLY A 178 1.56 14.16 1.19
N THR A 179 0.41 14.81 1.18
CA THR A 179 0.24 16.18 1.72
C THR A 179 0.25 16.23 3.24
N VAL A 180 -0.36 15.25 3.93
CA VAL A 180 -0.30 15.16 5.40
C VAL A 180 1.14 14.91 5.85
N ALA A 181 1.87 14.03 5.17
CA ALA A 181 3.29 13.86 5.39
C ALA A 181 4.01 15.20 5.19
N PHE A 182 3.88 15.85 4.02
CA PHE A 182 4.50 17.16 3.77
C PHE A 182 4.20 18.19 4.89
N THR A 183 2.95 18.30 5.32
CA THR A 183 2.52 19.26 6.35
C THR A 183 3.11 18.96 7.72
N LEU A 184 3.22 17.68 8.10
CA LEU A 184 3.88 17.24 9.33
C LEU A 184 5.38 17.51 9.29
N TRP A 185 6.01 17.43 8.11
CA TRP A 185 7.44 17.66 7.93
C TRP A 185 7.83 19.15 7.80
N THR A 186 6.89 20.04 7.47
CA THR A 186 7.14 21.50 7.34
C THR A 186 6.68 22.33 8.55
N ARG A 187 6.11 21.70 9.58
CA ARG A 187 5.80 22.33 10.87
C ARG A 187 6.98 22.21 11.82
#